data_AF-F5YR97-F1
#
_entry.id   AF-F5YR97-F1
#
_cell.length_a   1.000
_cell.length_b   1.000
_cell.length_c   1.000
_cell.angle_alpha   90.00
_cell.angle_beta   90.00
_cell.angle_gamma   90.00
#
_symmetry.space_group_name_H-M   'P 1'
#
loop_
_entity.id
_entity.type
_entity.pdbx_description
1 polymer ?
#
loop_
_entity_poly.entity_id
_entity_poly.type
_entity_poly.pdbx_seq_one_letter_code
_entity_poly.pdbx_strand_id
1 'polypeptide(L)'
;MRVKTGLHRKISLLLIIGLLLPLPLHSYTVQYKEQYWRLFHIHYVQYPDDTMENIYWLEQALKADFANPLYALALIENEAQWEKYRYLFNMHLNIKLIEQYLLLGEKWNKRNAYFYNAPWKEQNLESLETAETCFRTALSYWQAALDWAEKAGERRFRFLNLTRVQFWEDEAFRIEEKTLDYEKTITRELQMLQRVRERFQGMDENTY
;
A
#
# COMPACT_ATOMS: atom_id res chain seq x y z
N MET A 1 -71.77 -22.12 -14.41
CA MET A 1 -70.40 -22.41 -14.89
C MET A 1 -69.41 -21.70 -13.97
N ARG A 2 -68.90 -22.35 -12.91
CA ARG A 2 -67.95 -21.74 -11.96
C ARG A 2 -66.54 -21.78 -12.55
N VAL A 3 -66.03 -20.62 -12.96
CA VAL A 3 -64.68 -20.47 -13.53
C VAL A 3 -63.65 -20.75 -12.44
N LYS A 4 -62.72 -21.67 -12.71
CA LYS A 4 -61.59 -22.07 -11.85
C LYS A 4 -60.54 -20.95 -11.76
N THR A 5 -60.87 -19.80 -11.17
CA THR A 5 -59.97 -18.63 -11.05
C THR A 5 -58.85 -18.80 -10.03
N GLY A 6 -58.97 -19.76 -9.10
CA GLY A 6 -57.98 -20.00 -8.04
C GLY A 6 -56.69 -20.70 -8.50
N LEU A 7 -56.74 -21.48 -9.59
CA LEU A 7 -55.58 -22.26 -10.05
C LEU A 7 -54.56 -21.37 -10.78
N HIS A 8 -55.04 -20.49 -11.66
CA HIS A 8 -54.19 -19.53 -12.38
C HIS A 8 -53.50 -18.55 -11.44
N ARG A 9 -54.20 -18.06 -10.40
CA ARG A 9 -53.60 -17.18 -9.39
C ARG A 9 -52.51 -17.87 -8.57
N LYS A 10 -52.67 -19.17 -8.24
CA LYS A 10 -51.64 -19.97 -7.56
C LYS A 10 -50.44 -20.25 -8.46
N ILE A 11 -50.66 -20.52 -9.74
CA ILE A 11 -49.60 -20.73 -10.74
C ILE A 11 -48.80 -19.44 -10.97
N SER A 12 -49.49 -18.29 -11.09
CA SER A 12 -48.82 -16.99 -11.20
C SER A 12 -48.02 -16.64 -9.93
N LEU A 13 -48.51 -16.99 -8.74
CA LEU A 13 -47.77 -16.78 -7.49
C LEU A 13 -46.51 -17.68 -7.42
N LEU A 14 -46.62 -18.94 -7.84
CA LEU A 14 -45.49 -19.89 -7.93
C LEU A 14 -44.43 -19.44 -8.94
N LEU A 15 -44.84 -18.87 -10.08
CA LEU A 15 -43.92 -18.30 -11.08
C LEU A 15 -43.17 -17.07 -10.54
N ILE A 16 -43.84 -16.18 -9.80
CA ILE A 16 -43.21 -15.01 -9.19
C ILE A 16 -42.22 -15.43 -8.09
N ILE A 17 -42.57 -16.43 -7.28
CA ILE A 17 -41.67 -16.98 -6.25
C ILE A 17 -40.47 -17.69 -6.88
N GLY A 18 -40.65 -18.38 -8.02
CA GLY A 18 -39.55 -18.97 -8.79
C GLY A 18 -38.58 -17.93 -9.37
N LEU A 19 -39.05 -16.73 -9.70
CA LEU A 19 -38.24 -15.59 -10.15
C LEU A 19 -37.50 -14.87 -9.01
N LEU A 20 -37.86 -15.13 -7.75
CA LEU A 20 -37.22 -14.58 -6.55
C LEU A 20 -36.18 -15.53 -5.94
N LEU A 21 -35.83 -16.63 -6.62
CA LEU A 21 -34.72 -17.47 -6.19
C LEU A 21 -33.42 -16.65 -6.21
N PRO A 22 -32.71 -16.50 -5.08
CA PRO A 22 -31.47 -15.75 -5.05
C PRO A 22 -30.47 -16.46 -5.96
N LEU A 23 -30.03 -15.77 -7.01
CA LEU A 23 -28.91 -16.25 -7.82
C LEU A 23 -27.69 -16.38 -6.89
N PRO A 24 -26.88 -17.44 -7.01
CA PRO A 24 -25.64 -17.56 -6.25
C PRO A 24 -24.67 -16.46 -6.73
N LEU A 25 -24.70 -15.32 -6.03
CA LEU A 25 -23.70 -14.28 -6.18
C LEU A 25 -22.40 -14.85 -5.62
N HIS A 26 -21.47 -15.15 -6.52
CA HIS A 26 -20.13 -15.56 -6.13
C HIS A 26 -19.39 -14.31 -5.67
N SER A 27 -19.22 -14.13 -4.37
CA SER A 27 -18.23 -13.20 -3.85
C SER A 27 -16.86 -13.86 -4.00
N TYR A 28 -15.97 -13.19 -4.73
CA TYR A 28 -14.58 -13.64 -4.81
C TYR A 28 -13.85 -13.16 -3.55
N THR A 29 -13.37 -14.08 -2.72
CA THR A 29 -12.58 -13.72 -1.54
C THR A 29 -11.15 -13.39 -1.96
N VAL A 30 -10.66 -12.23 -1.55
CA VAL A 30 -9.27 -11.82 -1.76
C VAL A 30 -8.40 -12.58 -0.78
N GLN A 31 -7.49 -13.41 -1.29
CA GLN A 31 -6.69 -14.33 -0.46
C GLN A 31 -5.21 -14.22 -0.73
N TYR A 32 -4.82 -13.92 -1.98
CA TYR A 32 -3.44 -13.96 -2.39
C TYR A 32 -2.82 -12.57 -2.51
N LYS A 33 -1.51 -12.52 -2.32
CA LYS A 33 -0.69 -11.32 -2.40
C LYS A 33 -0.87 -10.56 -3.73
N GLU A 34 -0.94 -11.25 -4.86
CA GLU A 34 -1.22 -10.65 -6.18
C GLU A 34 -2.60 -9.99 -6.27
N GLN A 35 -3.58 -10.52 -5.54
CA GLN A 35 -4.95 -10.02 -5.59
C GLN A 35 -5.08 -8.75 -4.75
N TYR A 36 -4.51 -8.75 -3.55
CA TYR A 36 -4.41 -7.54 -2.73
C TYR A 36 -3.62 -6.44 -3.45
N TRP A 37 -2.52 -6.79 -4.13
CA TRP A 37 -1.78 -5.84 -4.94
C TRP A 37 -2.61 -5.18 -6.05
N ARG A 38 -3.57 -5.90 -6.66
CA ARG A 38 -4.45 -5.32 -7.69
C ARG A 38 -5.45 -4.32 -7.13
N LEU A 39 -5.69 -4.32 -5.82
CA LEU A 39 -6.54 -3.34 -5.15
C LEU A 39 -5.80 -2.05 -4.83
N PHE A 40 -4.46 -2.08 -4.79
CA PHE A 40 -3.65 -0.87 -4.69
C PHE A 40 -3.79 -0.03 -5.97
N HIS A 41 -4.12 1.25 -5.82
CA HIS A 41 -4.25 2.17 -6.95
C HIS A 41 -3.97 3.60 -6.53
N ILE A 42 -3.38 4.38 -7.44
CA ILE A 42 -3.04 5.77 -7.17
C ILE A 42 -4.07 6.68 -7.85
N HIS A 43 -4.81 7.44 -7.04
CA HIS A 43 -5.67 8.51 -7.54
C HIS A 43 -4.86 9.77 -7.89
N TYR A 44 -5.40 10.58 -8.80
CA TYR A 44 -4.80 11.87 -9.15
C TYR A 44 -4.81 12.83 -7.95
N VAL A 45 -5.93 12.92 -7.25
CA VAL A 45 -6.01 13.60 -5.95
C VAL A 45 -5.84 12.53 -4.88
N GLN A 46 -4.86 12.70 -4.01
CA GLN A 46 -4.53 11.73 -2.96
C GLN A 46 -4.92 12.30 -1.61
N TYR A 47 -6.12 11.96 -1.15
CA TYR A 47 -6.56 12.28 0.20
C TYR A 47 -5.90 11.33 1.21
N PRO A 48 -5.86 11.69 2.51
CA PRO A 48 -5.34 10.81 3.55
C PRO A 48 -6.04 9.44 3.54
N ASP A 49 -7.36 9.42 3.36
CA ASP A 49 -8.17 8.19 3.34
C ASP A 49 -7.74 7.25 2.20
N ASP A 50 -7.53 7.78 0.99
CA ASP A 50 -7.04 7.00 -0.15
C ASP A 50 -5.66 6.39 0.13
N THR A 51 -4.80 7.14 0.83
CA THR A 51 -3.44 6.70 1.18
C THR A 51 -3.49 5.61 2.24
N MET A 52 -4.38 5.76 3.24
CA MET A 52 -4.61 4.77 4.29
C MET A 52 -5.21 3.48 3.73
N GLU A 53 -6.14 3.58 2.79
CA GLU A 53 -6.69 2.43 2.07
C GLU A 53 -5.59 1.68 1.30
N ASN A 54 -4.74 2.40 0.57
CA ASN A 54 -3.61 1.79 -0.13
C ASN A 54 -2.63 1.10 0.83
N ILE A 55 -2.29 1.74 1.95
CA ILE A 55 -1.47 1.12 3.00
C ILE A 55 -2.11 -0.17 3.46
N TYR A 56 -3.42 -0.15 3.76
CA TYR A 56 -4.15 -1.33 4.18
C TYR A 56 -4.03 -2.47 3.16
N TRP A 57 -4.29 -2.22 1.87
CA TRP A 57 -4.20 -3.25 0.83
C TRP A 57 -2.78 -3.79 0.66
N LEU A 58 -1.77 -2.92 0.68
CA LEU A 58 -0.37 -3.33 0.58
C LEU A 58 0.09 -4.15 1.80
N GLU A 59 -0.36 -3.81 3.01
CA GLU A 59 -0.06 -4.59 4.21
C GLU A 59 -0.78 -5.94 4.22
N GLN A 60 -2.01 -6.01 3.73
CA GLN A 60 -2.68 -7.31 3.51
C GLN A 60 -1.92 -8.14 2.48
N ALA A 61 -1.44 -7.51 1.39
CA ALA A 61 -0.59 -8.19 0.42
C ALA A 61 0.71 -8.71 1.06
N LEU A 62 1.33 -7.96 1.98
CA LEU A 62 2.53 -8.42 2.71
C LEU A 62 2.28 -9.70 3.50
N LYS A 63 1.12 -9.79 4.18
CA LYS A 63 0.73 -10.90 5.05
C LYS A 63 0.20 -12.13 4.30
N ALA A 64 -0.32 -11.93 3.09
CA ALA A 64 -0.93 -12.98 2.29
C ALA A 64 0.10 -13.91 1.63
N ASP A 65 -0.32 -15.15 1.38
CA ASP A 65 0.43 -16.10 0.57
C ASP A 65 0.42 -15.71 -0.92
N PHE A 66 1.42 -16.17 -1.65
CA PHE A 66 1.43 -16.05 -3.10
C PHE A 66 0.40 -16.98 -3.74
N ALA A 67 -0.23 -16.51 -4.82
CA ALA A 67 -1.05 -17.39 -5.65
C ALA A 67 -0.19 -18.46 -6.34
N ASN A 68 -0.85 -19.45 -6.95
CA ASN A 68 -0.15 -20.38 -7.84
C ASN A 68 0.61 -19.59 -8.94
N PRO A 69 1.83 -20.00 -9.35
CA PRO A 69 2.64 -19.30 -10.36
C PRO A 69 1.91 -18.99 -11.67
N LEU A 70 0.88 -19.78 -12.03
CA LEU A 70 -0.01 -19.51 -13.17
C LEU A 70 -0.66 -18.12 -13.13
N TYR A 71 -0.89 -17.59 -11.92
CA TYR A 71 -1.54 -16.30 -11.67
C TYR A 71 -0.55 -15.18 -11.34
N ALA A 72 0.75 -15.44 -11.46
CA ALA A 72 1.79 -14.44 -11.26
C ALA A 72 1.63 -13.26 -12.23
N LEU A 73 2.18 -12.11 -11.86
CA LEU A 73 2.18 -10.91 -12.71
C LEU A 73 3.27 -10.96 -13.80
N ALA A 74 4.14 -11.97 -13.75
CA ALA A 74 5.19 -12.27 -14.71
C ALA A 74 4.94 -13.64 -15.38
N LEU A 75 5.62 -13.90 -16.50
CA LEU A 75 5.68 -15.26 -17.04
C LEU A 75 6.64 -16.11 -16.19
N ILE A 76 6.14 -17.21 -15.63
CA ILE A 76 6.90 -18.14 -14.79
C ILE A 76 6.89 -19.53 -15.42
N GLU A 77 8.05 -19.98 -15.86
CA GLU A 77 8.29 -21.26 -16.56
C GLU A 77 9.09 -22.24 -15.70
N ASN A 78 9.81 -21.77 -14.67
CA ASN A 78 10.61 -22.61 -13.78
C ASN A 78 10.69 -22.09 -12.34
N GLU A 79 11.22 -22.93 -11.45
CA GLU A 79 11.32 -22.65 -10.01
C GLU A 79 12.21 -21.46 -9.68
N ALA A 80 13.31 -21.25 -10.42
CA ALA A 80 14.20 -20.11 -10.19
C ALA A 80 13.51 -18.78 -10.55
N GLN A 81 12.72 -18.77 -11.62
CA GLN A 81 11.90 -17.61 -11.99
C GLN A 81 10.84 -17.33 -10.93
N TRP A 82 10.20 -18.39 -10.41
CA TRP A 82 9.22 -18.27 -9.33
C TRP A 82 9.83 -17.69 -8.05
N GLU A 83 11.02 -18.15 -7.68
CA GLU A 83 11.72 -17.66 -6.50
C GLU A 83 12.12 -16.19 -6.64
N LYS A 84 12.76 -15.81 -7.75
CA LYS A 84 13.13 -14.41 -8.01
C LYS A 84 11.90 -13.51 -8.03
N TYR A 85 10.80 -13.96 -8.63
CA TYR A 85 9.55 -13.20 -8.68
C TYR A 85 9.04 -12.87 -7.28
N ARG A 86 9.06 -13.84 -6.35
CA ARG A 86 8.63 -13.60 -4.96
C ARG A 86 9.52 -12.60 -4.24
N TYR A 87 10.82 -12.58 -4.52
CA TYR A 87 11.75 -11.59 -3.96
C TYR A 87 11.47 -10.19 -4.51
N LEU A 88 11.39 -10.04 -5.83
CA LEU A 88 11.07 -8.76 -6.47
C LEU A 88 9.71 -8.23 -6.07
N PHE A 89 8.69 -9.08 -5.97
CA PHE A 89 7.36 -8.67 -5.54
C PHE A 89 7.37 -8.11 -4.12
N ASN A 90 8.03 -8.79 -3.19
CA ASN A 90 8.11 -8.32 -1.82
C ASN A 90 8.93 -7.03 -1.72
N MET A 91 10.04 -6.91 -2.43
CA MET A 91 10.80 -5.67 -2.53
C MET A 91 9.88 -4.53 -3.03
N HIS A 92 9.16 -4.75 -4.13
CA HIS A 92 8.29 -3.75 -4.73
C HIS A 92 7.15 -3.32 -3.80
N LEU A 93 6.50 -4.27 -3.11
CA LEU A 93 5.49 -3.96 -2.11
C LEU A 93 6.03 -3.05 -1.01
N ASN A 94 7.22 -3.34 -0.50
CA ASN A 94 7.87 -2.51 0.51
C ASN A 94 8.17 -1.11 -0.03
N ILE A 95 8.65 -0.98 -1.26
CA ILE A 95 8.81 0.32 -1.93
C ILE A 95 7.49 1.10 -1.98
N LYS A 96 6.39 0.44 -2.34
CA LYS A 96 5.07 1.11 -2.37
C LYS A 96 4.57 1.50 -1.00
N LEU A 97 4.82 0.70 0.04
CA LEU A 97 4.51 1.09 1.41
C LEU A 97 5.31 2.32 1.83
N ILE A 98 6.61 2.40 1.51
CA ILE A 98 7.43 3.59 1.76
C ILE A 98 6.80 4.82 1.11
N GLU A 99 6.45 4.74 -0.18
CA GLU A 99 5.80 5.83 -0.91
C GLU A 99 4.50 6.28 -0.21
N GLN A 100 3.64 5.34 0.17
CA GLN A 100 2.37 5.68 0.84
C GLN A 100 2.59 6.28 2.24
N TYR A 101 3.49 5.74 3.05
CA TYR A 101 3.78 6.30 4.37
C TYR A 101 4.46 7.68 4.30
N LEU A 102 5.27 7.94 3.28
CA LEU A 102 5.80 9.27 3.02
C LEU A 102 4.66 10.25 2.67
N LEU A 103 3.79 9.88 1.73
CA LEU A 103 2.63 10.70 1.34
C LEU A 103 1.70 10.99 2.52
N LEU A 104 1.48 9.99 3.35
CA LEU A 104 0.64 10.08 4.53
C LEU A 104 1.28 10.98 5.60
N GLY A 105 2.57 10.78 5.90
CA GLY A 105 3.30 11.62 6.87
C GLY A 105 3.32 13.09 6.49
N GLU A 106 3.38 13.40 5.18
CA GLU A 106 3.28 14.77 4.67
C GLU A 106 1.97 15.47 4.99
N LYS A 107 0.87 14.74 5.23
CA LYS A 107 -0.42 15.34 5.62
C LYS A 107 -0.37 16.00 7.00
N TRP A 108 0.47 15.48 7.89
CA TRP A 108 0.63 15.98 9.25
C TRP A 108 1.93 16.76 9.48
N ASN A 109 2.84 16.74 8.50
CA ASN A 109 4.09 17.47 8.55
C ASN A 109 3.86 18.99 8.40
N LYS A 110 4.07 19.77 9.47
CA LYS A 110 3.84 21.23 9.44
C LYS A 110 4.87 21.99 8.59
N ARG A 111 6.00 21.37 8.21
CA ARG A 111 7.12 21.91 7.40
C ARG A 111 7.83 23.15 7.98
N ASN A 112 7.11 24.05 8.64
CA ASN A 112 7.57 25.27 9.28
C ASN A 112 6.80 25.48 10.59
N ALA A 113 7.40 26.28 11.49
CA ALA A 113 6.77 26.76 12.71
C ALA A 113 6.75 28.29 12.67
N TYR A 114 5.56 28.89 12.51
CA TYR A 114 5.40 30.34 12.49
C TYR A 114 4.93 30.87 13.85
N PHE A 115 5.23 32.13 14.17
CA PHE A 115 4.87 32.75 15.46
C PHE A 115 3.35 32.67 15.75
N TYR A 116 2.51 32.88 14.74
CA TYR A 116 1.05 32.80 14.89
C TYR A 116 0.54 31.38 15.17
N ASN A 117 1.37 30.34 15.06
CA ASN A 117 1.00 28.99 15.45
C ASN A 117 1.16 28.73 16.97
N ALA A 118 1.73 29.67 17.73
CA ALA A 118 1.96 29.53 19.17
C ALA A 118 0.71 29.11 19.98
N PRO A 119 -0.51 29.66 19.73
CA PRO A 119 -1.72 29.22 20.44
C PRO A 119 -2.10 27.75 20.17
N TRP A 120 -1.62 27.16 19.08
CA TRP A 120 -1.86 25.77 18.68
C TRP A 120 -0.61 24.90 18.80
N LYS A 121 0.35 25.28 19.65
CA LYS A 121 1.63 24.59 19.82
C LYS A 121 1.44 23.09 20.03
N GLU A 122 0.59 22.70 20.98
CA GLU A 122 0.39 21.28 21.32
C GLU A 122 -0.20 20.48 20.15
N GLN A 123 -1.18 21.02 19.43
CA GLN A 123 -1.76 20.36 18.26
C GLN A 123 -0.75 20.26 17.10
N ASN A 124 0.15 21.24 16.97
CA ASN A 124 1.23 21.15 16.00
C ASN A 124 2.24 20.07 16.38
N LEU A 125 2.60 19.96 17.67
CA LEU A 125 3.50 18.91 18.16
C LEU A 125 2.91 17.50 17.96
N GLU A 126 1.63 17.30 18.26
CA GLU A 126 0.91 16.04 18.01
C GLU A 126 0.89 15.67 16.52
N SER A 127 0.66 16.66 15.65
CA SER A 127 0.73 16.47 14.19
C SER A 127 2.14 16.05 13.76
N LEU A 128 3.20 16.65 14.33
CA LEU A 128 4.58 16.24 14.03
C LEU A 128 4.90 14.83 14.55
N GLU A 129 4.36 14.42 15.70
CA GLU A 129 4.51 13.04 16.20
C GLU A 129 3.86 12.02 15.24
N THR A 130 2.69 12.35 14.72
CA THR A 130 2.00 11.51 13.71
C THR A 130 2.83 11.38 12.43
N ALA A 131 3.39 12.50 11.95
CA ALA A 131 4.27 12.50 10.77
C ALA A 131 5.56 11.68 11.02
N GLU A 132 6.18 11.81 12.20
CA GLU A 132 7.37 11.03 12.57
C GLU A 132 7.08 9.54 12.57
N THR A 133 5.93 9.12 13.11
CA THR A 133 5.51 7.71 13.12
C THR A 133 5.41 7.15 11.70
N CYS A 134 4.85 7.94 10.77
CA CYS A 134 4.77 7.55 9.36
C CYS A 134 6.18 7.40 8.74
N PHE A 135 7.06 8.38 8.95
CA PHE A 135 8.42 8.35 8.38
C PHE A 135 9.28 7.22 8.97
N ARG A 136 9.16 6.93 10.27
CA ARG A 136 9.85 5.78 10.89
C ARG A 136 9.34 4.45 10.38
N THR A 137 8.03 4.33 10.17
CA THR A 137 7.42 3.14 9.54
C THR A 137 7.90 2.98 8.08
N ALA A 138 7.99 4.08 7.32
CA ALA A 138 8.59 4.04 6.00
C ALA A 138 10.05 3.55 6.06
N LEU A 139 10.83 3.98 7.05
CA LEU A 139 12.22 3.53 7.20
C LEU A 139 12.33 2.01 7.46
N SER A 140 11.42 1.43 8.25
CA SER A 140 11.41 -0.03 8.46
C SER A 140 11.09 -0.80 7.19
N TYR A 141 10.16 -0.29 6.36
CA TYR A 141 9.86 -0.89 5.06
C TYR A 141 11.02 -0.73 4.08
N TRP A 142 11.81 0.35 4.17
CA TRP A 142 13.04 0.48 3.40
C TRP A 142 14.05 -0.62 3.72
N GLN A 143 14.30 -0.90 5.01
CA GLN A 143 15.20 -1.99 5.41
C GLN A 143 14.71 -3.35 4.85
N ALA A 144 13.41 -3.63 4.94
CA ALA A 144 12.84 -4.83 4.33
C ALA A 144 13.01 -4.86 2.80
N ALA A 145 12.87 -3.71 2.11
CA ALA A 145 13.10 -3.62 0.67
C ALA A 145 14.57 -3.95 0.31
N LEU A 146 15.54 -3.48 1.09
CA LEU A 146 16.96 -3.82 0.91
C LEU A 146 17.18 -5.34 1.01
N ASP A 147 16.65 -5.98 2.05
CA ASP A 147 16.78 -7.43 2.25
C ASP A 147 16.21 -8.24 1.08
N TRP A 148 15.08 -7.79 0.51
CA TRP A 148 14.47 -8.45 -0.65
C TRP A 148 15.20 -8.16 -1.96
N ALA A 149 15.72 -6.95 -2.13
CA ALA A 149 16.55 -6.59 -3.28
C ALA A 149 17.85 -7.42 -3.31
N GLU A 150 18.51 -7.59 -2.17
CA GLU A 150 19.71 -8.42 -2.04
C GLU A 150 19.43 -9.87 -2.47
N LYS A 151 18.34 -10.46 -1.97
CA LYS A 151 17.91 -11.81 -2.37
C LYS A 151 17.60 -11.92 -3.87
N ALA A 152 16.95 -10.91 -4.44
CA ALA A 152 16.67 -10.87 -5.87
C ALA A 152 17.93 -10.71 -6.74
N GLY A 153 18.99 -10.11 -6.18
CA GLY A 153 20.30 -9.88 -6.81
C GLY A 153 21.29 -11.05 -6.68
N GLU A 154 20.92 -12.16 -6.04
CA GLU A 154 21.79 -13.32 -5.89
C GLU A 154 22.36 -13.81 -7.23
N ARG A 155 23.62 -14.26 -7.23
CA ARG A 155 24.36 -14.65 -8.46
C ARG A 155 23.61 -15.66 -9.34
N ARG A 156 22.82 -16.56 -8.75
CA ARG A 156 22.03 -17.56 -9.48
C ARG A 156 20.94 -16.94 -10.38
N PHE A 157 20.52 -15.71 -10.11
CA PHE A 157 19.51 -14.97 -10.87
C PHE A 157 20.08 -14.01 -11.92
N ARG A 158 21.41 -13.90 -12.04
CA ARG A 158 22.09 -12.89 -12.88
C ARG A 158 21.63 -12.84 -14.33
N PHE A 159 21.33 -14.00 -14.93
CA PHE A 159 20.91 -14.10 -16.34
C PHE A 159 19.41 -14.40 -16.49
N LEU A 160 18.67 -14.32 -15.39
CA LEU A 160 17.24 -14.53 -15.35
C LEU A 160 16.57 -13.16 -15.37
N ASN A 161 15.72 -12.91 -16.37
CA ASN A 161 14.90 -11.71 -16.47
C ASN A 161 13.43 -12.12 -16.45
N LEU A 162 12.64 -11.47 -15.59
CA LEU A 162 11.20 -11.72 -15.49
C LEU A 162 10.42 -10.76 -16.38
N THR A 163 9.88 -11.32 -17.47
CA THR A 163 9.03 -10.54 -18.39
C THR A 163 7.78 -10.02 -17.70
N ARG A 164 7.31 -8.83 -18.11
CA ARG A 164 6.14 -8.08 -17.60
C ARG A 164 6.34 -7.36 -16.27
N VAL A 165 7.42 -7.66 -15.56
CA VAL A 165 7.80 -6.99 -14.29
C VAL A 165 9.24 -6.49 -14.33
N GLN A 166 9.76 -6.18 -15.51
CA GLN A 166 11.16 -5.73 -15.68
C GLN A 166 11.48 -4.48 -14.84
N PHE A 167 10.49 -3.61 -14.65
CA PHE A 167 10.64 -2.43 -13.81
C PHE A 167 10.96 -2.75 -12.34
N TRP A 168 10.56 -3.92 -11.83
CA TRP A 168 10.98 -4.38 -10.49
C TRP A 168 12.45 -4.80 -10.47
N GLU A 169 12.96 -5.36 -11.58
CA GLU A 169 14.40 -5.63 -11.71
C GLU A 169 15.19 -4.33 -11.77
N ASP A 170 14.68 -3.33 -12.49
CA ASP A 170 15.29 -2.01 -12.55
C ASP A 170 15.30 -1.33 -11.17
N GLU A 171 14.23 -1.45 -10.40
CA GLU A 171 14.19 -0.96 -9.02
C GLU A 171 15.23 -1.66 -8.13
N ALA A 172 15.33 -2.99 -8.18
CA ALA A 172 16.33 -3.74 -7.42
C ALA A 172 17.75 -3.32 -7.79
N PHE A 173 18.03 -3.16 -9.09
CA PHE A 173 19.31 -2.67 -9.58
C PHE A 173 19.60 -1.24 -9.12
N ARG A 174 18.60 -0.35 -9.12
CA ARG A 174 18.76 1.03 -8.64
C ARG A 174 19.01 1.11 -7.14
N ILE A 175 18.46 0.18 -6.35
CA ILE A 175 18.77 0.02 -4.93
C ILE A 175 20.24 -0.37 -4.77
N GLU A 176 20.70 -1.39 -5.50
CA GLU A 176 22.09 -1.87 -5.46
C GLU A 176 23.08 -0.75 -5.81
N GLU A 177 22.81 0.01 -6.87
CA GLU A 177 23.61 1.15 -7.31
C GLU A 177 23.41 2.42 -6.47
N LYS A 178 22.54 2.37 -5.44
CA LYS A 178 22.18 3.50 -4.57
C LYS A 178 21.63 4.72 -5.32
N THR A 179 21.10 4.51 -6.53
CA THR A 179 20.40 5.55 -7.31
C THR A 179 18.93 5.64 -6.93
N LEU A 180 18.39 4.62 -6.28
CA LEU A 180 17.17 4.66 -5.49
C LEU A 180 17.57 4.52 -4.02
N ASP A 181 17.40 5.59 -3.24
CA ASP A 181 17.77 5.64 -1.82
C ASP A 181 16.68 6.38 -1.03
N TYR A 182 15.74 5.62 -0.49
CA TYR A 182 14.69 6.17 0.35
C TYR A 182 15.18 6.53 1.75
N GLU A 183 16.20 5.86 2.28
CA GLU A 183 16.77 6.20 3.58
C GLU A 183 17.27 7.64 3.61
N LYS A 184 17.98 8.08 2.57
CA LYS A 184 18.40 9.48 2.42
C LYS A 184 17.22 10.44 2.46
N THR A 185 16.14 10.12 1.75
CA THR A 185 14.95 10.98 1.69
C THR A 185 14.23 11.03 3.03
N ILE A 186 13.96 9.87 3.63
CA ILE A 186 13.27 9.73 4.92
C ILE A 186 14.07 10.41 6.04
N THR A 187 15.39 10.21 6.06
CA THR A 187 16.27 10.82 7.07
C THR A 187 16.25 12.34 6.99
N ARG A 188 16.25 12.90 5.77
CA ARG A 188 16.10 14.34 5.57
C ARG A 188 14.76 14.86 6.10
N GLU A 189 13.66 14.13 5.87
CA GLU A 189 12.34 14.49 6.38
C GLU A 189 12.30 14.46 7.91
N LEU A 190 12.84 13.41 8.54
CA LEU A 190 12.96 13.30 10.00
C LEU A 190 13.79 14.44 10.61
N GLN A 191 14.93 14.78 9.99
CA GLN A 191 15.77 15.89 10.45
C GLN A 191 15.05 17.23 10.34
N MET A 192 14.30 17.46 9.26
CA MET A 192 13.51 18.68 9.10
C MET A 192 12.39 18.76 10.13
N LEU A 193 11.65 17.66 10.32
CA LEU A 193 10.59 17.54 11.32
C LEU A 193 11.12 17.87 12.72
N GLN A 194 12.28 17.34 13.09
CA GLN A 194 12.91 17.60 14.39
C GLN A 194 13.24 19.10 14.58
N ARG A 195 13.78 19.78 13.55
CA ARG A 195 14.00 21.23 13.61
C ARG A 195 12.71 22.03 13.81
N VAL A 196 11.62 21.61 13.18
CA VAL A 196 10.31 22.27 13.32
C VAL A 196 9.73 22.03 14.72
N ARG A 197 9.87 20.81 15.25
CA ARG A 197 9.50 20.46 16.61
C ARG A 197 10.21 21.33 17.64
N GLU A 198 11.53 21.47 17.52
CA GLU A 198 12.33 22.31 18.43
C GLU A 198 11.86 23.76 18.42
N ARG A 199 11.51 24.30 17.24
CA ARG A 199 10.93 25.64 17.14
C ARG A 199 9.60 25.77 17.86
N PHE A 200 8.68 24.81 17.69
CA PHE A 200 7.42 24.81 18.42
C PHE A 200 7.63 24.69 19.93
N GLN A 201 8.53 23.79 20.37
CA GLN A 201 8.85 23.61 21.78
C GLN A 201 9.40 24.90 22.42
N GLY A 202 10.19 25.67 21.66
CA GLY A 202 10.73 26.96 22.08
C GLY A 202 9.73 28.14 22.02
N MET A 203 8.51 27.97 21.52
CA MET A 203 7.48 29.01 21.59
C MET A 203 6.88 29.10 22.98
N ASP A 204 6.74 30.34 23.46
CA ASP A 204 6.16 30.74 24.74
C ASP A 204 5.24 31.97 24.56
N GLU A 205 4.60 32.41 25.65
CA GLU A 205 3.68 33.55 25.66
C GLU A 205 4.33 34.88 25.24
N ASN A 206 5.67 34.96 25.21
CA ASN A 206 6.45 36.16 24.89
C ASN A 206 7.02 36.16 23.47
N THR A 207 6.85 35.08 22.71
CA THR A 207 7.32 34.92 21.32
C THR A 207 6.21 35.08 20.29
N TYR A 208 5.03 35.55 20.73
CA TYR A 208 3.89 36.00 19.93
C TYR A 208 3.83 37.52 19.82
#